data_AF-A0A089YQC8-F1
#
_entry.id   AF-A0A089YQC8-F1
#
_cell.length_a   1.000
_cell.length_b   1.000
_cell.length_c   1.000
_cell.angle_alpha   90.00
_cell.angle_beta   90.00
_cell.angle_gamma   90.00
#
_symmetry.space_group_name_H-M   'P 1'
#
loop_
_entity.id
_entity.type
_entity.pdbx_description
1 polymer ?
#
loop_
_entity_poly.entity_id
_entity_poly.type
_entity_poly.pdbx_seq_one_letter_code
_entity_poly.pdbx_strand_id
1 'polypeptide(L)'
;MNTENQHHQHHITVQIAGDDLQFRPVHLEDRTPTGAQIAAAADFTPDQLPVILQLLPSGALEDIRPDEIAKITDDLNRFIVVESDRKYLLTVDGARFEWPCHHISGQTIRILADIADNKRLLLEREDEADKDIENNEFVDLDEPGVERFITRKAIWKLNVQGVVYEFETHTVSVGEAMIKAKLDTNQAWQIFLMVSDQPKKELTINDVIDLRAPGIEKLRLTQKDVSNGEVPQVPRREFSLLPKDEQYLNAAGHQWETRLNTDGGRWLVINDYQLPPGYSHAMVQLALNVPAGYPAAMLDMFYVHPAVRLANGAEIAQTQMVGHIDGVKFQGWSRHRAWNPATDNITTQLAMADGCIMKEVGL
;
A
#
# COMPACT_ATOMS: atom_id res chain seq x y z
N MET A 1 -31.84 19.90 61.77
CA MET A 1 -31.58 18.46 61.56
C MET A 1 -32.33 18.05 60.31
N ASN A 2 -31.60 17.78 59.22
CA ASN A 2 -31.80 16.63 58.36
C ASN A 2 -30.70 16.66 57.31
N THR A 3 -29.70 15.82 57.56
CA THR A 3 -28.55 15.55 56.72
C THR A 3 -29.03 14.67 55.57
N GLU A 4 -29.03 15.19 54.34
CA GLU A 4 -29.13 14.36 53.14
C GLU A 4 -27.80 13.62 52.98
N ASN A 5 -27.85 12.32 53.27
CA ASN A 5 -26.75 11.39 53.06
C ASN A 5 -26.56 11.21 51.54
N GLN A 6 -25.59 11.90 50.95
CA GLN A 6 -25.08 11.58 49.62
C GLN A 6 -24.36 10.22 49.69
N HIS A 7 -25.08 9.14 49.39
CA HIS A 7 -24.48 7.85 49.08
C HIS A 7 -23.63 8.01 47.81
N HIS A 8 -22.33 8.28 47.98
CA HIS A 8 -21.36 8.08 46.92
C HIS A 8 -21.34 6.60 46.60
N GLN A 9 -21.95 6.23 45.48
CA GLN A 9 -21.88 4.91 44.88
C GLN A 9 -20.42 4.66 44.45
N HIS A 10 -19.67 3.89 45.24
CA HIS A 10 -18.26 3.61 45.00
C HIS A 10 -18.10 2.45 44.01
N HIS A 11 -18.53 2.67 42.76
CA HIS A 11 -18.32 1.68 41.71
C HIS A 11 -16.84 1.62 41.32
N ILE A 12 -16.33 0.41 41.07
CA ILE A 12 -15.06 0.20 40.39
C ILE A 12 -15.32 -0.43 39.02
N THR A 13 -14.48 -0.10 38.06
CA THR A 13 -14.50 -0.74 36.74
C THR A 13 -13.34 -1.72 36.67
N VAL A 14 -13.67 -2.99 36.43
CA VAL A 14 -12.70 -4.05 36.18
C VAL A 14 -12.84 -4.56 34.75
N GLN A 15 -11.87 -5.32 34.27
CA GLN A 15 -11.92 -5.99 32.98
C GLN A 15 -12.14 -7.48 33.22
N ILE A 16 -13.16 -8.07 32.61
CA ILE A 16 -13.46 -9.50 32.71
C ILE A 16 -13.41 -10.12 31.32
N ALA A 17 -12.78 -11.29 31.17
CA ALA A 17 -12.76 -12.10 29.96
C ALA A 17 -13.08 -13.57 30.26
N GLY A 18 -13.38 -14.34 29.20
CA GLY A 18 -13.41 -15.80 29.25
C GLY A 18 -12.07 -16.41 28.84
N ASP A 19 -12.13 -17.61 28.27
CA ASP A 19 -10.99 -18.36 27.73
C ASP A 19 -10.36 -17.74 26.47
N ASP A 20 -11.08 -16.84 25.80
CA ASP A 20 -10.61 -16.08 24.63
C ASP A 20 -9.78 -14.84 24.98
N LEU A 21 -9.69 -14.47 26.27
CA LEU A 21 -9.04 -13.25 26.76
C LEU A 21 -9.57 -11.94 26.13
N GLN A 22 -10.81 -11.93 25.63
CA GLN A 22 -11.47 -10.71 25.17
C GLN A 22 -12.06 -9.93 26.36
N PHE A 23 -11.24 -9.05 26.92
CA PHE A 23 -11.61 -8.26 28.09
C PHE A 23 -12.71 -7.23 27.79
N ARG A 24 -13.79 -7.30 28.57
CA ARG A 24 -14.87 -6.31 28.60
C ARG A 24 -14.89 -5.55 29.93
N PRO A 25 -15.18 -4.24 29.92
CA PRO A 25 -15.37 -3.48 31.15
C PRO A 25 -16.64 -3.95 31.88
N VAL A 26 -16.52 -4.17 33.18
CA VAL A 26 -17.62 -4.55 34.08
C VAL A 26 -17.58 -3.65 35.32
N HIS A 27 -18.75 -3.15 35.73
CA HIS A 27 -18.88 -2.34 36.94
C HIS A 27 -19.21 -3.22 38.13
N LEU A 28 -18.40 -3.09 39.19
CA LEU A 28 -18.66 -3.71 40.49
C LEU A 28 -19.08 -2.64 41.48
N GLU A 29 -20.05 -2.95 42.32
CA GLU A 29 -20.58 -2.05 43.35
C GLU A 29 -19.68 -1.97 44.61
N ASP A 30 -18.66 -2.83 44.68
CA ASP A 30 -17.77 -3.01 45.83
C ASP A 30 -16.30 -2.79 45.42
N ARG A 31 -15.54 -2.06 46.25
CA ARG A 31 -14.09 -1.83 46.07
C ARG A 31 -13.22 -3.00 46.54
N THR A 32 -13.81 -3.94 47.26
CA THR A 32 -13.18 -5.16 47.78
C THR A 32 -13.98 -6.39 47.34
N PRO A 33 -14.19 -6.58 46.03
CA PRO A 33 -15.03 -7.65 45.54
C PRO A 33 -14.41 -9.02 45.86
N THR A 34 -15.26 -9.94 46.31
CA THR A 34 -14.94 -11.36 46.45
C THR A 34 -14.88 -12.04 45.08
N GLY A 35 -14.21 -13.19 44.98
CA GLY A 35 -14.24 -14.03 43.78
C GLY A 35 -15.68 -14.33 43.32
N ALA A 36 -16.60 -14.59 44.25
CA ALA A 36 -18.01 -14.81 43.94
C ALA A 36 -18.71 -13.59 43.33
N GLN A 37 -18.40 -12.38 43.80
CA GLN A 37 -18.95 -11.14 43.21
C GLN A 37 -18.41 -10.90 41.80
N ILE A 38 -17.13 -11.21 41.56
CA ILE A 38 -16.52 -11.12 40.22
C ILE A 38 -17.17 -12.14 39.27
N ALA A 39 -17.34 -13.38 39.72
CA ALA A 39 -18.01 -14.42 38.94
C ALA A 39 -19.47 -14.06 38.62
N ALA A 40 -20.22 -13.54 39.61
CA ALA A 40 -21.59 -13.09 39.41
C ALA A 40 -21.68 -11.93 38.40
N ALA A 41 -20.73 -11.00 38.43
CA ALA A 41 -20.64 -9.90 37.45
C ALA A 41 -20.24 -10.36 36.04
N ALA A 42 -19.70 -11.57 35.93
CA ALA A 42 -19.44 -12.28 34.69
C ALA A 42 -20.62 -13.17 34.25
N ASP A 43 -21.77 -13.08 34.93
CA ASP A 43 -23.00 -13.83 34.67
C ASP A 43 -22.93 -15.33 35.03
N PHE A 44 -22.00 -15.74 35.91
CA PHE A 44 -21.90 -17.11 36.42
C PHE A 44 -22.66 -17.31 37.73
N THR A 45 -23.21 -18.51 37.90
CA THR A 45 -23.81 -18.97 39.16
C THR A 45 -22.89 -19.93 39.92
N PRO A 46 -23.01 -20.07 41.26
CA PRO A 46 -22.11 -20.91 42.05
C PRO A 46 -22.11 -22.40 41.68
N ASP A 47 -23.22 -22.93 41.14
CA ASP A 47 -23.36 -24.31 40.69
C ASP A 47 -22.58 -24.62 39.41
N GLN A 48 -22.16 -23.60 38.66
CA GLN A 48 -21.26 -23.74 37.51
C GLN A 48 -19.79 -23.86 37.93
N LEU A 49 -19.48 -23.81 39.23
CA LEU A 49 -18.12 -23.93 39.77
C LEU A 49 -17.08 -23.08 39.00
N PRO A 50 -17.32 -21.76 38.83
CA PRO A 50 -16.42 -20.93 38.04
C PRO A 50 -15.05 -20.82 38.70
N VAL A 51 -14.00 -20.99 37.89
CA VAL A 51 -12.62 -20.64 38.24
C VAL A 51 -12.45 -19.15 37.98
N ILE A 52 -11.97 -18.41 38.98
CA ILE A 52 -11.68 -16.98 38.90
C ILE A 52 -10.16 -16.80 38.95
N LEU A 53 -9.58 -16.25 37.88
CA LEU A 53 -8.16 -15.95 37.81
C LEU A 53 -7.94 -14.44 37.66
N GLN A 54 -7.02 -13.87 38.42
CA GLN A 54 -6.54 -12.51 38.21
C GLN A 54 -5.30 -12.52 37.34
N LEU A 55 -5.32 -11.75 36.24
CA LEU A 55 -4.16 -11.54 35.38
C LEU A 55 -3.34 -10.36 35.90
N LEU A 56 -2.19 -10.67 36.50
CA LEU A 56 -1.29 -9.68 37.08
C LEU A 56 -0.53 -8.90 35.98
N PRO A 57 0.01 -7.71 36.28
CA PRO A 57 0.85 -6.95 35.35
C PRO A 57 2.09 -7.73 34.87
N SER A 58 2.56 -8.71 35.64
CA SER A 58 3.66 -9.60 35.27
C SER A 58 3.29 -10.68 34.25
N GLY A 59 2.01 -10.83 33.90
CA GLY A 59 1.48 -11.91 33.07
C GLY A 59 1.13 -13.19 33.85
N ALA A 60 1.44 -13.26 35.14
CA ALA A 60 1.07 -14.39 35.98
C ALA A 60 -0.45 -14.41 36.24
N LEU A 61 -1.00 -15.63 36.32
CA LEU A 61 -2.38 -15.88 36.73
C LEU A 61 -2.43 -16.28 38.20
N GLU A 62 -3.26 -15.60 38.97
CA GLU A 62 -3.50 -15.89 40.38
C GLU A 62 -4.93 -16.39 40.58
N ASP A 63 -5.08 -17.55 41.22
CA ASP A 63 -6.37 -18.16 41.52
C ASP A 63 -7.04 -17.43 42.71
N ILE A 64 -8.29 -17.02 42.54
CA ILE A 64 -9.08 -16.35 43.57
C ILE A 64 -10.24 -17.26 43.95
N ARG A 65 -10.30 -17.63 45.23
CA ARG A 65 -11.42 -18.44 45.73
C ARG A 65 -12.72 -17.62 45.77
N PRO A 66 -13.89 -18.27 45.70
CA PRO A 66 -15.17 -17.56 45.75
C PRO A 66 -15.35 -16.65 46.98
N ASP A 67 -14.82 -17.05 48.14
CA ASP A 67 -14.87 -16.32 49.41
C ASP A 67 -13.67 -15.37 49.64
N GLU A 68 -12.68 -15.39 48.75
CA GLU A 68 -11.49 -14.57 48.85
C GLU A 68 -11.73 -13.18 48.27
N ILE A 69 -11.21 -12.16 48.95
CA ILE A 69 -11.27 -10.77 48.49
C ILE A 69 -10.17 -10.56 47.44
N ALA A 70 -10.58 -10.20 46.23
CA ALA A 70 -9.66 -9.89 45.16
C ALA A 70 -8.86 -8.61 45.45
N LYS A 71 -7.57 -8.64 45.13
CA LYS A 71 -6.72 -7.46 45.30
C LYS A 71 -6.94 -6.49 44.15
N ILE A 72 -7.65 -5.40 44.43
CA ILE A 72 -7.87 -4.31 43.48
C ILE A 72 -6.76 -3.25 43.62
N THR A 73 -6.08 -2.97 42.52
CA THR A 73 -5.09 -1.88 42.42
C THR A 73 -5.67 -0.66 41.70
N ASP A 74 -4.99 0.48 41.76
CA ASP A 74 -5.35 1.66 40.96
C ASP A 74 -5.05 1.46 39.46
N ASP A 75 -4.23 0.45 39.12
CA ASP A 75 -3.98 0.00 37.76
C ASP A 75 -5.14 -0.83 37.19
N LEU A 76 -5.04 -1.23 35.92
CA LEU A 76 -6.05 -2.02 35.23
C LEU A 76 -6.17 -3.44 35.82
N ASN A 77 -7.26 -3.69 36.55
CA ASN A 77 -7.57 -5.01 37.12
C ASN A 77 -8.25 -5.90 36.08
N ARG A 78 -7.62 -7.03 35.74
CA ARG A 78 -8.08 -8.00 34.75
C ARG A 78 -8.38 -9.34 35.40
N PHE A 79 -9.56 -9.87 35.13
CA PHE A 79 -10.02 -11.16 35.62
C PHE A 79 -10.44 -12.06 34.46
N ILE A 80 -10.22 -13.36 34.62
CA ILE A 80 -10.69 -14.42 33.74
C ILE A 80 -11.66 -15.25 34.57
N VAL A 81 -12.87 -15.43 34.05
CA VAL A 81 -13.89 -16.26 34.71
C VAL A 81 -14.35 -17.32 33.72
N VAL A 82 -14.13 -18.58 34.07
CA VAL A 82 -14.47 -19.72 33.21
C VAL A 82 -15.00 -20.89 34.05
N GLU A 83 -15.91 -21.68 33.48
CA GLU A 83 -16.33 -22.94 34.07
C GLU A 83 -15.26 -24.01 33.78
N SER A 84 -14.70 -24.59 34.84
CA SER A 84 -13.68 -25.64 34.72
C SER A 84 -13.55 -26.45 36.01
N ASP A 85 -13.14 -27.71 35.87
CA ASP A 85 -12.90 -28.64 36.98
C ASP A 85 -11.41 -28.78 37.36
N ARG A 86 -10.49 -28.29 36.51
CA ARG A 86 -9.04 -28.45 36.68
C ARG A 86 -8.23 -27.37 35.94
N LYS A 87 -6.95 -27.31 36.25
CA LYS A 87 -5.98 -26.46 35.54
C LYS A 87 -4.96 -27.35 34.83
N TYR A 88 -4.64 -26.97 33.59
CA TYR A 88 -3.66 -27.62 32.73
C TYR A 88 -2.33 -26.90 32.82
N LEU A 89 -1.23 -27.65 32.77
CA LEU A 89 0.11 -27.08 32.78
C LEU A 89 0.63 -27.00 31.36
N LEU A 90 1.28 -25.89 31.04
CA LEU A 90 2.05 -25.72 29.82
C LEU A 90 3.36 -25.01 30.13
N THR A 91 4.33 -25.12 29.23
CA THR A 91 5.56 -24.34 29.31
C THR A 91 5.77 -23.50 28.06
N VAL A 92 6.29 -22.28 28.22
CA VAL A 92 6.72 -21.42 27.12
C VAL A 92 8.15 -20.99 27.40
N ASP A 93 9.10 -21.31 26.50
CA ASP A 93 10.53 -21.04 26.69
C ASP A 93 11.07 -21.56 28.05
N GLY A 94 10.50 -22.66 28.54
CA GLY A 94 10.84 -23.27 29.83
C GLY A 94 10.18 -22.64 31.06
N ALA A 95 9.49 -21.51 30.92
CA ALA A 95 8.67 -20.94 31.98
C ALA A 95 7.33 -21.69 32.07
N ARG A 96 6.88 -22.01 33.29
CA ARG A 96 5.64 -22.74 33.54
C ARG A 96 4.45 -21.79 33.65
N PHE A 97 3.34 -22.16 33.02
CA PHE A 97 2.04 -21.49 33.11
C PHE A 97 0.95 -22.50 33.47
N GLU A 98 -0.17 -21.98 33.98
CA GLU A 98 -1.38 -22.76 34.27
C GLU A 98 -2.54 -22.16 33.47
N TRP A 99 -3.37 -23.00 32.86
CA TRP A 99 -4.52 -22.56 32.07
C TRP A 99 -5.78 -23.36 32.46
N PRO A 100 -6.95 -22.73 32.66
CA PRO A 100 -8.13 -23.41 33.18
C PRO A 100 -8.91 -24.21 32.12
N CYS A 101 -8.52 -24.22 30.84
CA CYS A 101 -9.24 -24.93 29.78
C CYS A 101 -8.30 -25.96 29.09
N HIS A 102 -8.82 -27.11 28.66
CA HIS A 102 -8.02 -28.10 27.93
C HIS A 102 -7.63 -27.59 26.55
N HIS A 103 -8.51 -26.85 25.87
CA HIS A 103 -8.14 -26.15 24.64
C HIS A 103 -7.57 -24.77 24.95
N ILE A 104 -6.44 -24.45 24.32
CA ILE A 104 -5.83 -23.13 24.37
C ILE A 104 -5.48 -22.65 22.96
N SER A 105 -5.79 -21.40 22.65
CA SER A 105 -5.42 -20.81 21.35
C SER A 105 -3.97 -20.31 21.35
N GLY A 106 -3.33 -20.30 20.17
CA GLY A 106 -2.02 -19.67 20.00
C GLY A 106 -2.02 -18.19 20.42
N GLN A 107 -3.12 -17.47 20.20
CA GLN A 107 -3.29 -16.09 20.64
C GLN A 107 -3.27 -15.99 22.18
N THR A 108 -3.98 -16.88 22.88
CA THR A 108 -3.99 -16.93 24.34
C THR A 108 -2.59 -17.18 24.89
N ILE A 109 -1.86 -18.16 24.32
CA ILE A 109 -0.47 -18.45 24.72
C ILE A 109 0.43 -17.23 24.57
N ARG A 110 0.31 -16.51 23.45
CA ARG A 110 1.07 -15.27 23.21
C ARG A 110 0.78 -14.19 24.25
N ILE A 111 -0.49 -14.00 24.62
CA ILE A 111 -0.88 -13.01 25.63
C ILE A 111 -0.33 -13.41 27.01
N LEU A 112 -0.45 -14.69 27.40
CA LEU A 112 0.00 -15.18 28.71
C LEU A 112 1.51 -15.07 28.89
N ALA A 113 2.28 -15.41 27.87
CA ALA A 113 3.74 -15.42 27.92
C ALA A 113 4.40 -14.14 27.36
N ASP A 114 3.62 -13.07 27.14
CA ASP A 114 4.09 -11.79 26.59
C ASP A 114 4.95 -11.95 25.33
N ILE A 115 4.47 -12.76 24.39
CA ILE A 115 5.20 -13.12 23.17
C ILE A 115 4.94 -12.06 22.09
N ALA A 116 5.98 -11.31 21.74
CA ALA A 116 5.92 -10.35 20.65
C ALA A 116 5.51 -10.99 19.30
N ASP A 117 4.79 -10.22 18.48
CA ASP A 117 4.27 -10.65 17.16
C ASP A 117 5.37 -11.04 16.16
N ASN A 118 6.61 -10.58 16.39
CA ASN A 118 7.77 -10.90 15.57
C ASN A 118 8.44 -12.25 15.93
N LYS A 119 7.83 -13.02 16.84
CA LYS A 119 8.25 -14.37 17.18
C LYS A 119 7.28 -15.41 16.64
N ARG A 120 7.79 -16.57 16.24
CA ARG A 120 7.02 -17.79 15.98
C ARG A 120 6.80 -18.51 17.30
N LEU A 121 5.61 -19.07 17.47
CA LEU A 121 5.26 -19.97 18.55
C LEU A 121 5.27 -21.38 17.98
N LEU A 122 6.07 -22.27 18.55
CA LEU A 122 6.12 -23.67 18.12
C LEU A 122 5.84 -24.59 19.29
N LEU A 123 5.09 -25.66 19.04
CA LEU A 123 4.90 -26.80 19.93
C LEU A 123 6.00 -27.82 19.65
N GLU A 124 6.83 -28.10 20.66
CA GLU A 124 7.90 -29.10 20.62
C GLU A 124 7.28 -30.50 20.50
N ARG A 125 7.84 -31.32 19.60
CA ARG A 125 7.43 -32.71 19.38
C ARG A 125 8.67 -33.60 19.43
N GLU A 126 8.57 -34.75 20.11
CA GLU A 126 9.74 -35.64 20.28
C GLU A 126 10.09 -36.40 18.99
N ASP A 127 9.09 -36.96 18.32
CA ASP A 127 9.26 -37.84 17.16
C ASP A 127 9.05 -37.14 15.80
N GLU A 128 8.68 -35.86 15.82
CA GLU A 128 8.37 -35.06 14.63
C GLU A 128 9.05 -33.70 14.71
N ALA A 129 9.05 -32.96 13.59
CA ALA A 129 9.47 -31.56 13.62
C ALA A 129 8.52 -30.74 14.51
N ASP A 130 9.08 -29.75 15.22
CA ASP A 130 8.31 -28.77 15.97
C ASP A 130 7.19 -28.19 15.10
N LYS A 131 5.99 -28.13 15.66
CA LYS A 131 4.81 -27.64 14.94
C LYS A 131 4.64 -26.16 15.20
N ASP A 132 4.60 -25.34 14.15
CA ASP A 132 4.17 -23.94 14.29
C ASP A 132 2.71 -23.85 14.67
N ILE A 133 2.42 -22.97 15.64
CA ILE A 133 1.08 -22.72 16.16
C ILE A 133 0.64 -21.32 15.74
N GLU A 134 -0.43 -21.25 14.94
CA GLU A 134 -1.05 -19.98 14.55
C GLU A 134 -1.92 -19.39 15.67
N ASN A 135 -2.21 -18.09 15.59
CA ASN A 135 -2.97 -17.39 16.65
C ASN A 135 -4.39 -17.96 16.84
N ASN A 136 -5.04 -18.41 15.77
CA ASN A 136 -6.38 -19.00 15.79
C ASN A 136 -6.35 -20.53 15.94
N GLU A 137 -5.17 -21.13 16.00
CA GLU A 137 -5.03 -22.56 16.17
C GLU A 137 -5.17 -22.94 17.65
N PHE A 138 -5.95 -23.98 17.90
CA PHE A 138 -6.17 -24.52 19.24
C PHE A 138 -5.28 -25.75 19.46
N VAL A 139 -4.70 -25.81 20.65
CA VAL A 139 -3.93 -26.96 21.15
C VAL A 139 -4.69 -27.57 22.31
N ASP A 140 -4.80 -28.90 22.31
CA ASP A 140 -5.35 -29.66 23.43
C ASP A 140 -4.22 -29.92 24.45
N LEU A 141 -4.50 -29.62 25.72
CA LEU A 141 -3.62 -29.76 26.87
C LEU A 141 -3.99 -30.97 27.74
N ASP A 142 -5.02 -31.75 27.39
CA ASP A 142 -5.41 -32.97 28.13
C ASP A 142 -4.64 -34.22 27.66
N GLU A 143 -3.71 -34.06 26.70
CA GLU A 143 -2.83 -35.14 26.26
C GLU A 143 -1.81 -35.52 27.36
N PRO A 144 -1.32 -36.78 27.39
CA PRO A 144 -0.37 -37.21 28.41
C PRO A 144 0.95 -36.42 28.36
N GLY A 145 1.19 -35.58 29.36
CA GLY A 145 2.44 -34.84 29.50
C GLY A 145 2.20 -33.40 29.91
N VAL A 146 3.13 -32.53 29.50
CA VAL A 146 3.01 -31.07 29.60
C VAL A 146 3.43 -30.54 28.25
N GLU A 147 2.55 -29.79 27.58
CA GLU A 147 2.87 -29.19 26.30
C GLU A 147 4.00 -28.16 26.45
N ARG A 148 4.98 -28.27 25.55
CA ARG A 148 6.20 -27.47 25.56
C ARG A 148 6.21 -26.56 24.35
N PHE A 149 5.99 -25.28 24.59
CA PHE A 149 6.06 -24.25 23.58
C PHE A 149 7.43 -23.57 23.62
N ILE A 150 7.96 -23.29 22.45
CA ILE A 150 9.21 -22.53 22.27
C ILE A 150 8.95 -21.35 21.34
N THR A 151 9.62 -20.23 21.64
CA THR A 151 9.61 -19.07 20.77
C THR A 151 10.87 -19.00 19.94
N ARG A 152 10.72 -18.73 18.64
CA ARG A 152 11.84 -18.50 17.73
C ARG A 152 11.66 -17.16 17.04
N LYS A 153 12.76 -16.49 16.72
CA LYS A 153 12.71 -15.27 15.90
C LYS A 153 12.02 -15.62 14.58
N ALA A 154 10.96 -14.88 14.24
CA ALA A 154 10.32 -15.06 12.96
C ALA A 154 11.21 -14.42 11.89
N ILE A 155 11.52 -15.18 10.84
CA ILE A 155 12.28 -14.70 9.69
C ILE A 155 11.41 -14.95 8.47
N TRP A 156 10.76 -13.89 8.01
CA TRP A 156 9.93 -13.89 6.82
C TRP A 156 10.74 -13.40 5.64
N LYS A 157 10.56 -13.99 4.47
CA LYS A 157 11.37 -13.70 3.28
C LYS A 157 10.50 -13.10 2.20
N LEU A 158 10.85 -11.91 1.73
CA LEU A 158 10.21 -11.28 0.59
C LEU A 158 11.26 -11.02 -0.49
N ASN A 159 10.99 -11.47 -1.71
CA ASN A 159 11.82 -11.15 -2.86
C ASN A 159 11.41 -9.80 -3.43
N VAL A 160 12.26 -8.79 -3.34
CA VAL A 160 12.06 -7.48 -3.94
C VAL A 160 12.99 -7.36 -5.15
N GLN A 161 12.41 -7.28 -6.35
CA GLN A 161 13.17 -7.09 -7.60
C GLN A 161 14.28 -8.12 -7.87
N GLY A 162 14.08 -9.37 -7.43
CA GLY A 162 15.04 -10.46 -7.60
C GLY A 162 15.95 -10.72 -6.40
N VAL A 163 15.96 -9.83 -5.39
CA VAL A 163 16.76 -9.99 -4.16
C VAL A 163 15.87 -10.36 -2.99
N VAL A 164 16.25 -11.36 -2.19
CA VAL A 164 15.49 -11.79 -1.01
C VAL A 164 15.90 -10.96 0.21
N TYR A 165 14.92 -10.36 0.87
CA TYR A 165 15.07 -9.61 2.11
C TYR A 165 14.34 -10.31 3.24
N GLU A 166 14.92 -10.24 4.44
CA GLU A 166 14.38 -10.85 5.65
C GLU A 166 13.63 -9.82 6.51
N PHE A 167 12.47 -10.20 7.04
CA PHE A 167 11.59 -9.39 7.88
C PHE A 167 11.25 -10.14 9.16
N GLU A 168 11.01 -9.40 10.23
CA GLU A 168 10.71 -10.00 11.54
C GLU A 168 9.21 -10.22 11.74
N THR A 169 8.36 -9.54 10.96
CA THR A 169 6.90 -9.67 10.98
C THR A 169 6.40 -10.29 9.68
N HIS A 170 5.30 -11.04 9.76
CA HIS A 170 4.66 -11.63 8.59
C HIS A 170 3.91 -10.60 7.75
N THR A 171 3.53 -9.47 8.36
CA THR A 171 2.97 -8.30 7.69
C THR A 171 4.08 -7.29 7.41
N VAL A 172 4.27 -6.95 6.14
CA VAL A 172 5.30 -6.02 5.68
C VAL A 172 4.66 -4.94 4.82
N SER A 173 4.85 -3.67 5.17
CA SER A 173 4.42 -2.56 4.32
C SER A 173 5.23 -2.53 3.02
N VAL A 174 4.58 -2.26 1.89
CA VAL A 174 5.26 -2.05 0.61
C VAL A 174 6.32 -0.95 0.72
N GLY A 175 6.00 0.17 1.37
CA GLY A 175 6.96 1.26 1.61
C GLY A 175 8.18 0.83 2.42
N GLU A 176 7.97 0.03 3.47
CA GLU A 176 9.07 -0.52 4.28
C GLU A 176 9.97 -1.46 3.45
N ALA A 177 9.36 -2.36 2.67
CA ALA A 177 10.10 -3.24 1.78
C ALA A 177 10.95 -2.47 0.75
N MET A 178 10.41 -1.38 0.21
CA MET A 178 11.13 -0.48 -0.69
C MET A 178 12.30 0.23 -0.02
N ILE A 179 12.11 0.79 1.18
CA ILE A 179 13.18 1.43 1.96
C ILE A 179 14.30 0.43 2.25
N LYS A 180 13.95 -0.80 2.65
CA LYS A 180 14.91 -1.87 2.94
C LYS A 180 15.70 -2.29 1.70
N ALA A 181 15.03 -2.28 0.54
CA ALA A 181 15.64 -2.50 -0.77
C ALA A 181 16.37 -1.28 -1.35
N LYS A 182 16.43 -0.16 -0.61
CA LYS A 182 17.04 1.12 -1.03
C LYS A 182 16.44 1.70 -2.31
N LEU A 183 15.13 1.52 -2.50
CA LEU A 183 14.36 2.08 -3.60
C LEU A 183 13.73 3.43 -3.20
N ASP A 184 13.67 4.38 -4.15
CA ASP A 184 13.07 5.70 -3.91
C ASP A 184 11.55 5.61 -3.82
N THR A 185 11.01 5.86 -2.64
CA THR A 185 9.56 5.82 -2.36
C THR A 185 8.78 6.99 -2.94
N ASN A 186 9.45 8.05 -3.42
CA ASN A 186 8.80 9.22 -4.01
C ASN A 186 8.55 9.09 -5.52
N GLN A 187 9.08 8.05 -6.16
CA GLN A 187 8.88 7.79 -7.58
C GLN A 187 7.53 7.11 -7.84
N ALA A 188 6.99 7.31 -9.04
CA ALA A 188 5.79 6.64 -9.48
C ALA A 188 6.10 5.18 -9.86
N TRP A 189 5.71 4.23 -8.99
CA TRP A 189 5.86 2.80 -9.23
C TRP A 189 4.53 2.14 -9.60
N GLN A 190 4.57 1.22 -10.56
CA GLN A 190 3.63 0.11 -10.68
C GLN A 190 4.15 -1.02 -9.80
N ILE A 191 3.34 -1.46 -8.84
CA ILE A 191 3.77 -2.43 -7.84
C ILE A 191 2.90 -3.66 -7.99
N PHE A 192 3.54 -4.81 -8.20
CA PHE A 192 2.85 -6.09 -8.36
C PHE A 192 3.40 -7.12 -7.37
N LEU A 193 2.50 -7.74 -6.62
CA LEU A 193 2.79 -8.90 -5.80
C LEU A 193 2.48 -10.18 -6.59
N MET A 194 3.44 -11.11 -6.56
CA MET A 194 3.29 -12.46 -7.10
C MET A 194 3.43 -13.45 -5.95
N VAL A 195 2.36 -14.20 -5.71
CA VAL A 195 2.30 -15.34 -4.78
C VAL A 195 2.21 -16.62 -5.61
N SER A 196 2.80 -17.73 -5.14
CA SER A 196 2.72 -19.00 -5.88
C SER A 196 1.26 -19.37 -6.14
N ASP A 197 0.97 -19.84 -7.35
CA ASP A 197 -0.35 -20.34 -7.75
C ASP A 197 -1.51 -19.32 -7.65
N GLN A 198 -1.20 -18.03 -7.52
CA GLN A 198 -2.18 -16.94 -7.50
C GLN A 198 -1.96 -15.93 -8.64
N PRO A 199 -3.02 -15.25 -9.11
CA PRO A 199 -2.88 -14.18 -10.09
C PRO A 199 -2.06 -13.02 -9.51
N LYS A 200 -1.40 -12.26 -10.40
CA LYS A 200 -0.66 -11.05 -10.02
C LYS A 200 -1.63 -10.06 -9.37
N LYS A 201 -1.26 -9.56 -8.19
CA LYS A 201 -2.03 -8.55 -7.46
C LYS A 201 -1.33 -7.19 -7.60
N GLU A 202 -2.03 -6.20 -8.12
CA GLU A 202 -1.56 -4.81 -8.11
C GLU A 202 -1.67 -4.23 -6.70
N LEU A 203 -0.64 -3.51 -6.26
CA LEU A 203 -0.55 -2.88 -4.95
C LEU A 203 -0.15 -1.40 -5.07
N THR A 204 -0.34 -0.66 -3.98
CA THR A 204 0.15 0.69 -3.76
C THR A 204 1.23 0.70 -2.69
N ILE A 205 1.96 1.82 -2.53
CA ILE A 205 3.00 1.96 -1.51
C ILE A 205 2.47 1.84 -0.07
N ASN A 206 1.18 2.12 0.13
CA ASN A 206 0.53 2.07 1.44
C ASN A 206 -0.03 0.69 1.78
N ASP A 207 0.00 -0.26 0.84
CA ASP A 207 -0.52 -1.59 1.08
C ASP A 207 0.42 -2.41 1.97
N VAL A 208 -0.16 -3.41 2.62
CA VAL A 208 0.54 -4.37 3.47
C VAL A 208 0.53 -5.74 2.77
N ILE A 209 1.69 -6.37 2.73
CA ILE A 209 1.92 -7.71 2.21
C ILE A 209 1.89 -8.67 3.39
N ASP A 210 1.14 -9.76 3.25
CA ASP A 210 1.13 -10.88 4.17
C ASP A 210 2.00 -12.01 3.59
N LEU A 211 3.05 -12.39 4.32
CA LEU A 211 4.07 -13.37 3.92
C LEU A 211 3.78 -14.79 4.42
N ARG A 212 2.55 -15.06 4.88
CA ARG A 212 2.12 -16.40 5.33
C ARG A 212 1.82 -17.36 4.18
N ALA A 213 1.77 -16.89 2.94
CA ALA A 213 1.48 -17.76 1.82
C ALA A 213 2.66 -18.73 1.58
N PRO A 214 2.40 -19.98 1.16
CA PRO A 214 3.47 -20.93 0.89
C PRO A 214 4.37 -20.45 -0.27
N GLY A 215 5.67 -20.36 -0.01
CA GLY A 215 6.68 -19.96 -0.98
C GLY A 215 7.46 -18.71 -0.55
N ILE A 216 8.13 -18.07 -1.51
CA ILE A 216 8.71 -16.73 -1.32
C ILE A 216 7.96 -15.80 -2.26
N GLU A 217 7.18 -14.90 -1.69
CA GLU A 217 6.45 -13.89 -2.45
C GLU A 217 7.43 -12.96 -3.17
N LYS A 218 7.02 -12.50 -4.37
CA LYS A 218 7.85 -11.61 -5.20
C LYS A 218 7.14 -10.28 -5.39
N LEU A 219 7.73 -9.23 -4.83
CA LEU A 219 7.36 -7.85 -5.07
C LEU A 219 8.14 -7.32 -6.28
N ARG A 220 7.42 -7.10 -7.38
CA ARG A 220 7.96 -6.51 -8.59
C ARG A 220 7.56 -5.05 -8.65
N LEU A 221 8.56 -4.20 -8.80
CA LEU A 221 8.35 -2.77 -8.95
C LEU A 221 8.76 -2.40 -10.38
N THR A 222 7.86 -1.80 -11.13
CA THR A 222 8.17 -1.27 -12.45
C THR A 222 7.92 0.22 -12.33
N GLN A 223 8.88 1.10 -12.63
CA GLN A 223 8.55 2.52 -12.70
C GLN A 223 7.40 2.69 -13.69
N LYS A 224 6.42 3.55 -13.40
CA LYS A 224 5.29 3.79 -14.31
C LYS A 224 5.74 4.17 -15.73
N ASP A 225 7.00 4.60 -15.87
CA ASP A 225 7.65 4.97 -17.12
C ASP A 225 8.86 4.06 -17.48
N VAL A 226 8.70 2.72 -17.49
CA VAL A 226 9.70 1.84 -18.11
C VAL A 226 9.53 1.83 -19.63
N SER A 227 10.18 2.80 -20.28
CA SER A 227 10.57 2.73 -21.69
C SER A 227 11.82 1.86 -21.86
N ASN A 228 11.88 1.14 -22.97
CA ASN A 228 12.73 -0.01 -23.23
C ASN A 228 14.19 0.37 -23.56
N GLY A 229 14.92 0.96 -22.61
CA GLY A 229 16.37 1.18 -22.75
C GLY A 229 16.80 2.32 -23.68
N GLU A 230 15.88 3.17 -24.14
CA GLU A 230 16.22 4.54 -24.51
C GLU A 230 16.08 5.37 -23.23
N VAL A 231 17.18 6.01 -22.82
CA VAL A 231 17.17 7.01 -21.73
C VAL A 231 15.93 7.88 -21.91
N PRO A 232 14.99 7.97 -20.95
CA PRO A 232 13.94 8.97 -21.02
C PRO A 232 14.68 10.31 -21.00
N GLN A 233 14.92 10.86 -22.18
CA GLN A 233 15.38 12.23 -22.28
C GLN A 233 14.21 13.02 -21.72
N VAL A 234 14.42 13.62 -20.55
CA VAL A 234 13.51 14.63 -20.01
C VAL A 234 13.13 15.51 -21.20
N PRO A 235 11.84 15.61 -21.57
CA PRO A 235 11.44 16.31 -22.77
C PRO A 235 12.08 17.69 -22.75
N ARG A 236 12.87 18.02 -23.77
CA ARG A 236 13.68 19.24 -23.75
C ARG A 236 12.78 20.45 -23.53
N ARG A 237 13.23 21.36 -22.66
CA ARG A 237 12.55 22.62 -22.32
C ARG A 237 13.53 23.78 -22.47
N GLU A 238 14.09 23.94 -23.66
CA GLU A 238 15.16 24.92 -23.92
C GLU A 238 14.66 26.37 -23.97
N PHE A 239 13.35 26.57 -24.14
CA PHE A 239 12.67 27.85 -23.92
C PHE A 239 11.25 27.65 -23.42
N SER A 240 10.72 28.65 -22.71
CA SER A 240 9.33 28.62 -22.20
C SER A 240 8.33 29.10 -23.25
N LEU A 241 7.14 28.50 -23.26
CA LEU A 241 6.00 29.00 -24.05
C LEU A 241 5.16 29.96 -23.21
N LEU A 242 4.06 30.47 -23.77
CA LEU A 242 3.10 31.22 -22.94
C LEU A 242 2.40 30.23 -22.00
N PRO A 243 2.07 30.63 -20.75
CA PRO A 243 1.42 29.74 -19.79
C PRO A 243 0.15 29.06 -20.32
N LYS A 244 -0.65 29.77 -21.12
CA LYS A 244 -1.87 29.24 -21.75
C LYS A 244 -1.59 28.09 -22.74
N ASP A 245 -0.45 28.16 -23.44
CA ASP A 245 -0.07 27.14 -24.43
C ASP A 245 0.45 25.89 -23.72
N GLU A 246 1.29 26.06 -22.70
CA GLU A 246 1.75 24.93 -21.86
C GLU A 246 0.58 24.23 -21.17
N GLN A 247 -0.36 25.01 -20.62
CA GLN A 247 -1.57 24.48 -20.00
C GLN A 247 -2.39 23.65 -20.99
N TYR A 248 -2.59 24.14 -22.21
CA TYR A 248 -3.30 23.40 -23.25
C TYR A 248 -2.57 22.11 -23.63
N LEU A 249 -1.27 22.19 -23.93
CA LEU A 249 -0.48 21.04 -24.36
C LEU A 249 -0.48 19.93 -23.29
N ASN A 250 -0.38 20.31 -22.01
CA ASN A 250 -0.44 19.39 -20.89
C ASN A 250 -1.86 18.81 -20.70
N ALA A 251 -2.90 19.63 -20.78
CA ALA A 251 -4.29 19.19 -20.64
C ALA A 251 -4.73 18.26 -21.79
N ALA A 252 -4.20 18.46 -22.99
CA ALA A 252 -4.42 17.61 -24.15
C ALA A 252 -3.59 16.30 -24.11
N GLY A 253 -2.70 16.14 -23.13
CA GLY A 253 -1.85 14.95 -22.99
C GLY A 253 -0.74 14.84 -24.04
N HIS A 254 -0.38 15.96 -24.70
CA HIS A 254 0.68 15.96 -25.70
C HIS A 254 2.06 15.72 -25.07
N GLN A 255 2.86 14.88 -25.72
CA GLN A 255 4.27 14.69 -25.38
C GLN A 255 5.11 15.72 -26.14
N TRP A 256 5.27 16.92 -25.57
CA TRP A 256 5.89 18.04 -26.28
C TRP A 256 7.27 18.41 -25.76
N GLU A 257 8.04 19.12 -26.57
CA GLU A 257 9.40 19.64 -26.34
C GLU A 257 9.57 21.04 -26.92
N THR A 258 10.43 21.85 -26.30
CA THR A 258 10.93 23.10 -26.87
C THR A 258 12.43 23.01 -27.11
N ARG A 259 12.84 23.25 -28.35
CA ARG A 259 14.22 23.07 -28.84
C ARG A 259 14.73 24.35 -29.50
N LEU A 260 15.98 24.70 -29.22
CA LEU A 260 16.73 25.77 -29.85
C LEU A 260 17.72 25.15 -30.84
N ASN A 261 17.62 25.55 -32.10
CA ASN A 261 18.64 25.21 -33.07
C ASN A 261 19.85 26.14 -32.95
N THR A 262 21.00 25.67 -33.42
CA THR A 262 22.24 26.46 -33.50
C THR A 262 22.12 27.70 -34.39
N ASP A 263 21.14 27.76 -35.29
CA ASP A 263 20.83 28.91 -36.14
C ASP A 263 19.87 29.93 -35.50
N GLY A 264 19.47 29.69 -34.24
CA GLY A 264 18.52 30.53 -33.51
C GLY A 264 17.05 30.19 -33.75
N GLY A 265 16.75 29.15 -34.52
CA GLY A 265 15.38 28.65 -34.68
C GLY A 265 14.82 28.11 -33.36
N ARG A 266 13.61 28.53 -32.98
CA ARG A 266 12.90 27.99 -31.81
C ARG A 266 11.77 27.09 -32.27
N TRP A 267 11.76 25.85 -31.80
CA TRP A 267 10.82 24.85 -32.25
C TRP A 267 10.04 24.27 -31.08
N LEU A 268 8.73 24.19 -31.23
CA LEU A 268 7.88 23.30 -30.45
C LEU A 268 7.78 21.99 -31.24
N VAL A 269 8.08 20.86 -30.62
CA VAL A 269 7.92 19.51 -31.18
C VAL A 269 6.94 18.73 -30.33
N ILE A 270 5.94 18.12 -30.95
CA ILE A 270 4.98 17.21 -30.33
C ILE A 270 5.27 15.81 -30.85
N ASN A 271 5.68 14.92 -29.96
CA ASN A 271 5.93 13.51 -30.24
C ASN A 271 4.62 12.72 -30.34
N ASP A 272 4.66 11.61 -31.06
CA ASP A 272 3.56 10.64 -31.21
C ASP A 272 2.22 11.25 -31.67
N TYR A 273 2.28 12.28 -32.53
CA TYR A 273 1.12 12.94 -33.13
C TYR A 273 0.38 11.97 -34.06
N GLN A 274 -0.86 11.65 -33.72
CA GLN A 274 -1.68 10.71 -34.48
C GLN A 274 -2.21 11.34 -35.76
N LEU A 275 -2.05 10.63 -36.88
CA LEU A 275 -2.66 10.99 -38.15
C LEU A 275 -3.92 10.16 -38.37
N PRO A 276 -4.96 10.70 -39.05
CA PRO A 276 -6.12 9.90 -39.42
C PRO A 276 -5.74 8.79 -40.42
N PRO A 277 -6.54 7.72 -40.52
CA PRO A 277 -6.33 6.69 -41.54
C PRO A 277 -6.27 7.30 -42.95
N GLY A 278 -5.34 6.81 -43.78
CA GLY A 278 -5.17 7.32 -45.15
C GLY A 278 -3.79 7.93 -45.43
N TYR A 279 -2.91 7.99 -44.44
CA TYR A 279 -1.51 8.37 -44.59
C TYR A 279 -0.56 7.17 -44.60
N SER A 280 0.64 7.40 -45.14
CA SER A 280 1.77 6.44 -45.14
C SER A 280 2.29 6.06 -43.74
N HIS A 281 2.00 6.87 -42.73
CA HIS A 281 2.40 6.66 -41.34
C HIS A 281 1.20 6.99 -40.44
N ALA A 282 1.01 6.20 -39.38
CA ALA A 282 -0.05 6.45 -38.40
C ALA A 282 0.33 7.53 -37.37
N MET A 283 1.64 7.70 -37.11
CA MET A 283 2.17 8.63 -36.12
C MET A 283 3.36 9.40 -36.70
N VAL A 284 3.47 10.66 -36.32
CA VAL A 284 4.58 11.56 -36.67
C VAL A 284 4.96 12.43 -35.48
N GLN A 285 6.14 13.02 -35.52
CA GLN A 285 6.44 14.24 -34.79
C GLN A 285 5.84 15.42 -35.55
N LEU A 286 5.05 16.25 -34.87
CA LEU A 286 4.57 17.53 -35.41
C LEU A 286 5.42 18.66 -34.81
N ALA A 287 5.89 19.58 -35.63
CA ALA A 287 6.69 20.70 -35.18
C ALA A 287 6.14 22.05 -35.66
N LEU A 288 6.26 23.06 -34.80
CA LEU A 288 5.93 24.45 -35.08
C LEU A 288 7.17 25.32 -34.84
N ASN A 289 7.47 26.20 -35.78
CA ASN A 289 8.45 27.26 -35.54
C ASN A 289 7.78 28.33 -34.68
N VAL A 290 8.37 28.67 -33.54
CA VAL A 290 7.84 29.64 -32.57
C VAL A 290 8.72 30.90 -32.59
N PRO A 291 8.43 31.93 -33.41
CA PRO A 291 9.32 33.08 -33.54
C PRO A 291 9.51 33.83 -32.22
N ALA A 292 10.67 34.46 -32.00
CA ALA A 292 11.00 35.16 -30.76
C ALA A 292 9.93 36.18 -30.31
N GLY A 293 9.24 36.82 -31.25
CA GLY A 293 8.17 37.78 -30.99
C GLY A 293 6.77 37.20 -30.77
N TYR A 294 6.61 35.88 -30.71
CA TYR A 294 5.31 35.24 -30.43
C TYR A 294 4.76 35.70 -29.07
N PRO A 295 3.46 36.11 -28.97
CA PRO A 295 2.39 35.95 -29.95
C PRO A 295 2.19 37.14 -30.91
N ALA A 296 2.96 38.23 -30.79
CA ALA A 296 2.90 39.34 -31.75
C ALA A 296 3.37 38.90 -33.15
N ALA A 297 4.38 38.02 -33.20
CA ALA A 297 4.78 37.30 -34.41
C ALA A 297 3.93 36.03 -34.60
N MET A 298 3.51 35.80 -35.84
CA MET A 298 2.67 34.67 -36.23
C MET A 298 3.41 33.33 -36.14
N LEU A 299 2.69 32.28 -35.71
CA LEU A 299 3.08 30.90 -36.00
C LEU A 299 2.64 30.57 -37.43
N ASP A 300 3.58 30.25 -38.30
CA ASP A 300 3.29 29.96 -39.70
C ASP A 300 3.67 28.54 -40.06
N MET A 301 2.86 27.91 -40.91
CA MET A 301 3.01 26.53 -41.35
C MET A 301 2.99 25.51 -40.18
N PHE A 302 3.16 24.24 -40.53
CA PHE A 302 3.50 23.18 -39.59
C PHE A 302 4.40 22.17 -40.30
N TYR A 303 5.10 21.36 -39.53
CA TYR A 303 6.15 20.47 -40.03
C TYR A 303 5.96 19.08 -39.46
N VAL A 304 6.23 18.04 -40.24
CA VAL A 304 6.08 16.65 -39.78
C VAL A 304 7.31 15.81 -40.07
N HIS A 305 7.60 14.87 -39.17
CA HIS A 305 8.65 13.86 -39.33
C HIS A 305 8.17 12.50 -38.81
N PRO A 306 8.34 11.38 -39.55
CA PRO A 306 8.87 11.30 -40.92
C PRO A 306 7.97 12.03 -41.93
N ALA A 307 8.51 12.29 -43.12
CA ALA A 307 7.72 12.87 -44.21
C ALA A 307 6.59 11.91 -44.61
N VAL A 308 5.39 12.45 -44.84
CA VAL A 308 4.20 11.66 -45.14
C VAL A 308 3.71 11.87 -46.57
N ARG A 309 3.09 10.81 -47.08
CA ARG A 309 2.34 10.73 -48.34
C ARG A 309 0.97 10.11 -48.04
N LEU A 310 0.04 10.21 -48.97
CA LEU A 310 -1.21 9.45 -48.88
C LEU A 310 -0.93 7.94 -49.01
N ALA A 311 -1.77 7.10 -48.42
CA ALA A 311 -1.59 5.64 -48.40
C ALA A 311 -1.63 5.02 -49.80
N ASN A 312 -2.23 5.72 -50.78
CA ASN A 312 -2.22 5.36 -52.20
C ASN A 312 -0.91 5.79 -52.93
N GLY A 313 0.06 6.35 -52.21
CA GLY A 313 1.35 6.81 -52.74
C GLY A 313 1.34 8.24 -53.31
N ALA A 314 0.19 8.91 -53.37
CA ALA A 314 0.08 10.26 -53.90
C ALA A 314 0.83 11.29 -53.01
N GLU A 315 1.45 12.26 -53.68
CA GLU A 315 2.09 13.39 -53.01
C GLU A 315 1.07 14.39 -52.50
N ILE A 316 1.39 14.98 -51.35
CA ILE A 316 0.57 16.03 -50.75
C ILE A 316 1.07 17.37 -51.27
N ALA A 317 0.15 18.17 -51.81
CA ALA A 317 0.49 19.45 -52.40
C ALA A 317 1.09 20.41 -51.36
N GLN A 318 2.03 21.25 -51.82
CA GLN A 318 2.64 22.33 -51.04
C GLN A 318 3.35 21.83 -49.76
N THR A 319 4.04 20.69 -49.85
CA THR A 319 4.83 20.11 -48.76
C THR A 319 6.35 20.13 -49.04
N GLN A 320 6.81 21.01 -49.95
CA GLN A 320 8.22 21.07 -50.38
C GLN A 320 9.11 21.87 -49.43
N MET A 321 8.55 22.56 -48.43
CA MET A 321 9.34 23.24 -47.41
C MET A 321 10.04 22.23 -46.51
N VAL A 322 11.20 22.59 -45.96
CA VAL A 322 11.98 21.70 -45.10
C VAL A 322 12.38 22.45 -43.84
N GLY A 323 11.87 21.98 -42.70
CA GLY A 323 12.37 22.35 -41.38
C GLY A 323 13.56 21.48 -41.01
N HIS A 324 14.56 22.06 -40.35
CA HIS A 324 15.66 21.30 -39.76
C HIS A 324 15.59 21.47 -38.25
N ILE A 325 15.53 20.38 -37.50
CA ILE A 325 15.48 20.40 -36.02
C ILE A 325 16.47 19.33 -35.56
N ASP A 326 17.50 19.71 -34.79
CA ASP A 326 18.60 18.81 -34.39
C ASP A 326 19.26 18.06 -35.57
N GLY A 327 19.34 18.70 -36.75
CA GLY A 327 19.85 18.06 -37.97
C GLY A 327 18.88 17.09 -38.66
N VAL A 328 17.69 16.85 -38.10
CA VAL A 328 16.63 16.04 -38.69
C VAL A 328 15.76 16.89 -39.62
N LYS A 329 15.44 16.34 -40.79
CA LYS A 329 14.56 16.99 -41.78
C LYS A 329 13.11 16.71 -41.48
N PHE A 330 12.33 17.77 -41.36
CA PHE A 330 10.88 17.76 -41.27
C PHE A 330 10.27 18.26 -42.57
N GLN A 331 9.25 17.57 -43.07
CA GLN A 331 8.45 17.99 -44.21
C GLN A 331 7.55 19.16 -43.78
N GLY A 332 7.76 20.33 -44.38
CA GLY A 332 7.02 21.55 -44.07
C GLY A 332 5.79 21.72 -44.95
N TRP A 333 4.64 21.89 -44.31
CA TRP A 333 3.35 22.10 -44.93
C TRP A 333 3.07 23.60 -45.04
N SER A 334 3.17 24.13 -46.27
CA SER A 334 2.91 25.54 -46.57
C SER A 334 1.40 25.81 -46.53
N ARG A 335 0.86 25.95 -45.33
CA ARG A 335 -0.55 26.27 -45.05
C ARG A 335 -0.57 27.55 -44.21
N HIS A 336 -1.23 28.56 -44.74
CA HIS A 336 -1.22 29.92 -44.19
C HIS A 336 -2.63 30.36 -43.81
N ARG A 337 -2.73 31.19 -42.78
CA ARG A 337 -3.96 31.85 -42.36
C ARG A 337 -3.65 33.25 -41.83
N ALA A 338 -4.66 34.10 -41.74
CA ALA A 338 -4.51 35.35 -41.01
C ALA A 338 -4.22 35.08 -39.52
N TRP A 339 -3.38 35.92 -38.91
CA TRP A 339 -2.99 35.84 -37.51
C TRP A 339 -3.44 37.08 -36.74
N ASN A 340 -4.13 36.86 -35.64
CA ASN A 340 -4.50 37.90 -34.67
C ASN A 340 -3.78 37.65 -33.34
N PRO A 341 -2.73 38.43 -33.01
CA PRO A 341 -1.97 38.27 -31.76
C PRO A 341 -2.80 38.30 -30.47
N ALA A 342 -4.00 38.89 -30.50
CA ALA A 342 -4.87 38.96 -29.32
C ALA A 342 -5.59 37.63 -29.03
N THR A 343 -5.86 36.81 -30.05
CA THR A 343 -6.69 35.60 -29.92
C THR A 343 -5.94 34.33 -30.34
N ASP A 344 -5.04 34.44 -31.31
CA ASP A 344 -4.31 33.30 -31.83
C ASP A 344 -3.16 32.87 -30.93
N ASN A 345 -2.91 31.56 -30.96
CA ASN A 345 -1.97 30.88 -30.10
C ASN A 345 -1.63 29.47 -30.65
N ILE A 346 -0.90 28.66 -29.87
CA ILE A 346 -0.52 27.31 -30.31
C ILE A 346 -1.75 26.42 -30.53
N THR A 347 -2.76 26.50 -29.67
CA THR A 347 -4.02 25.74 -29.84
C THR A 347 -4.69 26.05 -31.18
N THR A 348 -4.79 27.33 -31.55
CA THR A 348 -5.43 27.70 -32.83
C THR A 348 -4.56 27.33 -34.05
N GLN A 349 -3.24 27.25 -33.88
CA GLN A 349 -2.35 26.76 -34.93
C GLN A 349 -2.44 25.24 -35.11
N LEU A 350 -2.51 24.47 -34.02
CA LEU A 350 -2.71 23.02 -34.07
C LEU A 350 -4.06 22.67 -34.68
N ALA A 351 -5.13 23.39 -34.32
CA ALA A 351 -6.43 23.22 -34.96
C ALA A 351 -6.40 23.46 -36.49
N MET A 352 -5.58 24.42 -36.97
CA MET A 352 -5.37 24.61 -38.40
C MET A 352 -4.60 23.44 -39.03
N ALA A 353 -3.57 22.94 -38.35
CA ALA A 353 -2.80 21.78 -38.81
C ALA A 353 -3.71 20.54 -38.92
N ASP A 354 -4.53 20.27 -37.90
CA ASP A 354 -5.53 19.19 -37.91
C ASP A 354 -6.50 19.31 -39.07
N GLY A 355 -7.08 20.48 -39.28
CA GLY A 355 -7.99 20.72 -40.41
C GLY A 355 -7.31 20.51 -41.76
N CYS A 356 -6.03 20.87 -41.90
CA CYS A 356 -5.26 20.60 -43.11
C CYS A 356 -4.99 19.12 -43.31
N ILE A 357 -4.67 18.39 -42.25
CA ILE A 357 -4.41 16.95 -42.28
C ILE A 357 -5.71 16.19 -42.63
N MET A 358 -6.83 16.48 -41.96
CA MET A 358 -8.11 15.81 -42.24
C MET A 358 -8.56 16.00 -43.70
N LYS A 359 -8.37 17.21 -44.24
CA LYS A 359 -8.75 17.54 -45.62
C LYS A 359 -8.08 16.64 -46.67
N GLU A 360 -6.81 16.26 -46.50
CA GLU A 360 -6.11 15.44 -47.50
C GLU A 360 -6.63 13.99 -47.55
N VAL A 361 -7.28 13.52 -46.49
CA VAL A 361 -7.92 12.19 -46.43
C VAL A 361 -9.45 12.24 -46.59
N GLY A 362 -10.00 13.42 -46.91
CA GLY A 362 -11.43 13.61 -47.18
C GLY A 362 -12.31 13.62 -45.93
N LEU A 363 -11.76 14.02 -44.78
CA LEU A 363 -12.45 14.16 -43.50
C LEU A 363 -12.63 15.62 -43.08
#